data_AF-A0A0G1PZB4-F1
#
_entry.id   AF-A0A0G1PZB4-F1
#
_cell.length_a   1.000
_cell.length_b   1.000
_cell.length_c   1.000
_cell.angle_alpha   90.00
_cell.angle_beta   90.00
_cell.angle_gamma   90.00
#
_symmetry.space_group_name_H-M   'P 1'
#
loop_
_entity.id
_entity.type
_entity.pdbx_description
1 polymer ?
#
loop_
_entity_poly.entity_id
_entity_poly.type
_entity_poly.pdbx_seq_one_letter_code
_entity_poly.pdbx_strand_id
1 'polypeptide(L)'
;MTCKQGGKMKNKINKIFAMTAALTLATALFFGSGTVFAETDTYPWLSSPETAVFFENSAAETAASSDILKNPVFKEILGWIDRAYVDKDPDKEKMLEGALNGLLQSLDPNSRYISPEEAKMEQDEMRGKFYGIGLQIDKKDAERITVVSVFEGSPAEKAGIKAGDVIIKIRDDAGELTIVKSTTLQTIVKKIRGAKGTKVVLTIYRSGAAEYSKIEVTRDEIKIQNVIFKKIGNTGYVRLNMFNGTAARDVKKAIDELKTLGAKNMILDLRDNPGGLLDAADFIASGFLPAGKTIVSIKNRDGAAETTFSDGYGFYEEGPLVVLVNGGSASASELLAAAIKENGRGKLVGTTTFGKGSVQRGFPLSNGGQLRLTVAKFYSPNGNVIHGKGVEPDIEVEITDPANFKPGEPEKDPQLKKALKILNGN
;
A
#
# COMPACT_ATOMS: atom_id res chain seq x y z
N MET A 1 -32.89 67.40 -26.89
CA MET A 1 -32.17 68.19 -27.91
C MET A 1 -30.68 68.07 -27.58
N THR A 2 -29.88 67.39 -28.42
CA THR A 2 -28.91 67.95 -29.41
C THR A 2 -27.51 68.27 -28.83
N CYS A 3 -26.36 68.05 -29.50
CA CYS A 3 -26.00 67.14 -30.60
C CYS A 3 -24.46 67.17 -30.83
N LYS A 4 -23.81 66.05 -31.20
CA LYS A 4 -22.50 65.88 -31.93
C LYS A 4 -21.25 66.68 -31.47
N GLN A 5 -20.12 66.02 -31.13
CA GLN A 5 -19.10 65.34 -31.96
C GLN A 5 -18.09 66.24 -32.73
N GLY A 6 -16.79 65.91 -32.62
CA GLY A 6 -15.69 66.36 -33.49
C GLY A 6 -14.42 66.76 -32.70
N GLY A 7 -13.18 66.37 -33.04
CA GLY A 7 -12.71 65.39 -34.04
C GLY A 7 -11.70 65.94 -35.07
N LYS A 8 -10.39 65.76 -34.85
CA LYS A 8 -9.20 65.92 -35.74
C LYS A 8 -7.95 65.58 -34.89
N MET A 9 -6.99 64.70 -35.18
CA MET A 9 -6.57 63.88 -36.32
C MET A 9 -5.75 64.56 -37.46
N LYS A 10 -4.43 64.28 -37.49
CA LYS A 10 -3.50 64.09 -38.65
C LYS A 10 -2.05 63.88 -38.09
N ASN A 11 -1.37 62.76 -38.36
CA ASN A 11 -0.50 62.42 -39.53
C ASN A 11 0.94 63.00 -39.43
N LYS A 12 2.04 62.34 -39.87
CA LYS A 12 2.33 60.95 -40.32
C LYS A 12 3.85 60.70 -40.52
N ILE A 13 4.33 59.47 -40.27
CA ILE A 13 5.35 58.70 -41.03
C ILE A 13 6.77 59.28 -41.25
N ASN A 14 7.80 58.59 -40.73
CA ASN A 14 8.88 58.00 -41.58
C ASN A 14 9.53 56.74 -40.93
N LYS A 15 10.70 56.28 -41.41
CA LYS A 15 11.24 54.91 -41.26
C LYS A 15 12.76 54.82 -41.58
N ILE A 16 13.39 53.66 -41.27
CA ILE A 16 14.53 53.02 -42.02
C ILE A 16 15.94 53.68 -41.85
N PHE A 17 17.11 53.01 -41.82
CA PHE A 17 17.53 51.58 -41.97
C PHE A 17 18.88 51.24 -41.26
N ALA A 18 19.24 49.94 -41.21
CA ALA A 18 20.61 49.32 -41.27
C ALA A 18 21.66 49.64 -40.16
N MET A 19 22.76 48.87 -39.87
CA MET A 19 23.32 47.50 -40.07
C MET A 19 24.63 47.42 -39.19
N THR A 20 25.39 46.37 -38.86
CA THR A 20 25.50 44.88 -39.02
C THR A 20 26.43 44.39 -37.86
N ALA A 21 26.18 43.34 -37.07
CA ALA A 21 26.26 41.87 -37.31
C ALA A 21 27.63 41.17 -37.08
N ALA A 22 27.73 40.38 -35.99
CA ALA A 22 28.59 39.20 -35.74
C ALA A 22 28.12 38.58 -34.40
N LEU A 23 27.72 37.33 -34.17
CA LEU A 23 27.92 35.99 -34.77
C LEU A 23 29.09 35.17 -34.21
N THR A 24 28.77 34.28 -33.27
CA THR A 24 29.45 32.99 -33.02
C THR A 24 28.40 31.93 -32.66
N LEU A 25 28.68 30.65 -32.95
CA LEU A 25 27.72 29.55 -32.85
C LEU A 25 27.76 28.84 -31.49
N ALA A 26 26.59 28.38 -31.04
CA ALA A 26 26.42 27.15 -30.28
C ALA A 26 25.13 26.47 -30.77
N THR A 27 25.22 25.23 -31.26
CA THR A 27 24.10 24.54 -31.93
C THR A 27 23.16 23.83 -30.96
N ALA A 28 21.86 24.03 -31.16
CA ALA A 28 20.83 23.24 -30.48
C ALA A 28 20.68 21.85 -31.11
N LEU A 29 20.28 20.86 -30.30
CA LEU A 29 19.67 19.61 -30.77
C LEU A 29 18.27 19.49 -30.19
N PHE A 30 17.27 19.48 -31.07
CA PHE A 30 15.86 19.32 -30.72
C PHE A 30 15.48 17.83 -30.69
N PHE A 31 15.14 17.33 -29.52
CA PHE A 31 14.17 16.25 -29.32
C PHE A 31 13.38 16.59 -28.05
N GLY A 32 12.06 16.51 -27.99
CA GLY A 32 11.07 16.25 -29.05
C GLY A 32 9.69 16.31 -28.38
N SER A 33 8.88 17.32 -28.68
CA SER A 33 7.73 17.71 -27.85
C SER A 33 6.53 16.77 -27.98
N GLY A 34 6.58 15.64 -27.29
CA GLY A 34 5.44 14.73 -27.09
C GLY A 34 4.46 15.26 -26.04
N THR A 35 3.70 16.31 -26.35
CA THR A 35 2.66 16.85 -25.45
C THR A 35 1.43 15.94 -25.41
N VAL A 36 1.53 14.84 -24.67
CA VAL A 36 0.36 14.10 -24.19
C VAL A 36 -0.28 14.94 -23.09
N PHE A 37 -1.44 15.51 -23.36
CA PHE A 37 -2.32 16.06 -22.33
C PHE A 37 -2.92 14.91 -21.52
N ALA A 38 -2.12 14.32 -20.65
CA ALA A 38 -2.65 13.57 -19.51
C ALA A 38 -3.28 14.60 -18.56
N GLU A 39 -4.53 14.38 -18.18
CA GLU A 39 -5.24 15.23 -17.23
C GLU A 39 -4.69 14.94 -15.83
N THR A 40 -3.60 15.62 -15.48
CA THR A 40 -2.81 15.34 -14.28
C THR A 40 -3.44 15.95 -13.03
N ASP A 41 -4.33 15.19 -12.40
CA ASP A 41 -4.57 15.25 -10.95
C ASP A 41 -3.31 14.75 -10.18
N THR A 42 -2.17 15.38 -10.43
CA THR A 42 -0.93 15.20 -9.68
C THR A 42 -1.02 15.98 -8.38
N TYR A 43 -1.64 15.34 -7.38
CA TYR A 43 -1.69 15.82 -6.01
C TYR A 43 -0.26 16.12 -5.47
N PRO A 44 0.10 17.39 -5.18
CA PRO A 44 1.48 17.76 -4.83
C PRO A 44 1.99 17.13 -3.53
N TRP A 45 1.09 16.63 -2.67
CA TRP A 45 1.40 16.00 -1.39
C TRP A 45 1.85 14.54 -1.49
N LEU A 46 1.96 13.96 -2.68
CA LEU A 46 2.70 12.70 -2.88
C LEU A 46 4.24 12.88 -2.89
N SER A 47 4.68 14.12 -2.67
CA SER A 47 6.07 14.53 -2.46
C SER A 47 6.13 15.60 -1.37
N SER A 48 6.21 15.17 -0.10
CA SER A 48 6.62 16.08 0.98
C SER A 48 8.06 16.57 0.69
N PRO A 49 8.33 17.90 0.67
CA PRO A 49 9.66 18.39 0.33
C PRO A 49 10.76 17.90 1.29
N GLU A 50 10.40 17.63 2.53
CA GLU A 50 11.31 17.24 3.61
C GLU A 50 11.95 15.86 3.33
N THR A 51 11.15 14.86 2.93
CA THR A 51 11.66 13.54 2.52
C THR A 51 12.43 13.57 1.18
N ALA A 52 12.26 14.62 0.37
CA ALA A 52 13.02 14.77 -0.87
C ALA A 52 14.48 15.18 -0.61
N VAL A 53 14.74 15.97 0.44
CA VAL A 53 16.11 16.39 0.84
C VAL A 53 16.93 15.22 1.37
N PHE A 54 16.32 14.26 2.07
CA PHE A 54 17.01 13.07 2.60
C PHE A 54 17.59 12.11 1.54
N PHE A 55 17.25 12.33 0.27
CA PHE A 55 17.71 11.52 -0.86
C PHE A 55 18.04 12.40 -2.08
N GLU A 56 18.74 13.52 -1.86
CA GLU A 56 19.27 14.35 -2.94
C GLU A 56 20.24 13.54 -3.81
N ASN A 57 20.19 13.76 -5.14
CA ASN A 57 20.70 12.82 -6.11
C ASN A 57 22.23 12.93 -6.30
N SER A 58 22.99 12.27 -5.42
CA SER A 58 24.43 12.07 -5.59
C SER A 58 24.70 11.22 -6.84
N ALA A 59 25.00 11.90 -7.95
CA ALA A 59 25.37 11.30 -9.23
C ALA A 59 26.83 10.77 -9.21
N ALA A 60 27.14 9.93 -8.21
CA ALA A 60 28.38 9.15 -8.15
C ALA A 60 28.25 7.90 -9.05
N GLU A 61 29.25 7.68 -9.90
CA GLU A 61 29.10 6.85 -11.11
C GLU A 61 28.81 5.35 -10.85
N THR A 62 28.00 4.78 -11.74
CA THR A 62 27.46 3.41 -11.67
C THR A 62 28.45 2.31 -12.10
N ALA A 63 29.68 2.35 -11.57
CA ALA A 63 30.72 1.37 -11.87
C ALA A 63 30.29 -0.08 -11.55
N ALA A 64 30.02 -0.39 -10.28
CA ALA A 64 29.82 -1.76 -9.79
C ALA A 64 28.56 -2.46 -10.34
N SER A 65 27.52 -1.72 -10.70
CA SER A 65 26.32 -2.29 -11.35
C SER A 65 26.60 -2.78 -12.76
N SER A 66 27.56 -2.14 -13.45
CA SER A 66 27.83 -2.43 -14.86
C SER A 66 28.46 -3.80 -15.10
N ASP A 67 29.11 -4.39 -14.09
CA ASP A 67 29.88 -5.63 -14.23
C ASP A 67 29.02 -6.89 -14.25
N ILE A 68 27.86 -6.88 -13.56
CA ILE A 68 26.92 -8.02 -13.54
C ILE A 68 26.37 -8.29 -14.96
N LEU A 69 25.90 -7.25 -15.65
CA LEU A 69 25.37 -7.37 -17.02
C LEU A 69 26.46 -7.57 -18.08
N LYS A 70 27.72 -7.22 -17.77
CA LYS A 70 28.87 -7.49 -18.65
C LYS A 70 29.42 -8.91 -18.51
N ASN A 71 29.13 -9.59 -17.39
CA ASN A 71 29.69 -10.90 -17.01
C ASN A 71 29.58 -11.93 -18.15
N PRO A 72 30.68 -12.62 -18.53
CA PRO A 72 30.65 -13.65 -19.58
C PRO A 72 29.61 -14.74 -19.36
N VAL A 73 29.48 -15.24 -18.12
CA VAL A 73 28.58 -16.34 -17.77
C VAL A 73 27.11 -15.97 -18.01
N PHE A 74 26.73 -14.70 -17.77
CA PHE A 74 25.37 -14.22 -18.05
C PHE A 74 25.05 -14.26 -19.55
N LYS A 75 26.03 -13.90 -20.40
CA LYS A 75 25.90 -13.96 -21.87
C LYS A 75 25.91 -15.40 -22.38
N GLU A 76 26.74 -16.27 -21.80
CA GLU A 76 26.77 -17.69 -22.12
C GLU A 76 25.44 -18.38 -21.80
N ILE A 77 24.83 -18.09 -20.63
CA ILE A 77 23.51 -18.61 -20.25
C ILE A 77 22.43 -18.16 -21.26
N LEU A 78 22.36 -16.87 -21.59
CA LEU A 78 21.41 -16.37 -22.59
C LEU A 78 21.63 -17.03 -23.97
N GLY A 79 22.88 -17.21 -24.38
CA GLY A 79 23.23 -17.93 -25.61
C GLY A 79 22.92 -19.42 -25.57
N TRP A 80 22.88 -20.07 -24.40
CA TRP A 80 22.40 -21.45 -24.27
C TRP A 80 20.88 -21.54 -24.31
N ILE A 81 20.15 -20.57 -23.73
CA ILE A 81 18.69 -20.49 -23.84
C ILE A 81 18.29 -20.37 -25.32
N ASP A 82 18.86 -19.40 -26.04
CA ASP A 82 18.56 -19.15 -27.47
C ASP A 82 18.81 -20.38 -28.38
N ARG A 83 19.87 -21.15 -28.11
CA ARG A 83 20.28 -22.30 -28.95
C ARG A 83 19.71 -23.66 -28.53
N ALA A 84 19.28 -23.82 -27.28
CA ALA A 84 18.99 -25.15 -26.71
C ALA A 84 17.77 -25.21 -25.77
N TYR A 85 17.07 -24.09 -25.53
CA TYR A 85 15.76 -24.16 -24.86
C TYR A 85 14.72 -24.83 -25.78
N VAL A 86 13.77 -25.56 -25.18
CA VAL A 86 12.87 -26.47 -25.92
C VAL A 86 11.77 -25.73 -26.69
N ASP A 87 11.28 -24.61 -26.15
CA ASP A 87 10.30 -23.76 -26.83
C ASP A 87 11.04 -22.68 -27.64
N LYS A 88 10.73 -22.57 -28.94
CA LYS A 88 11.51 -21.76 -29.90
C LYS A 88 11.35 -20.23 -29.78
N ASP A 89 10.41 -19.76 -28.95
CA ASP A 89 10.23 -18.34 -28.66
C ASP A 89 9.84 -18.18 -27.19
N PRO A 90 10.81 -18.20 -26.27
CA PRO A 90 10.54 -18.03 -24.85
C PRO A 90 10.08 -16.59 -24.55
N ASP A 91 9.23 -16.45 -23.55
CA ASP A 91 8.65 -15.19 -23.12
C ASP A 91 9.72 -14.24 -22.55
N LYS A 92 10.20 -13.33 -23.41
CA LYS A 92 11.30 -12.40 -23.12
C LYS A 92 10.96 -11.39 -22.02
N GLU A 93 9.69 -11.05 -21.84
CA GLU A 93 9.24 -10.15 -20.76
C GLU A 93 9.29 -10.90 -19.42
N LYS A 94 8.76 -12.12 -19.34
CA LYS A 94 8.90 -12.97 -18.14
C LYS A 94 10.35 -13.34 -17.83
N MET A 95 11.21 -13.52 -18.84
CA MET A 95 12.66 -13.68 -18.63
C MET A 95 13.29 -12.45 -17.99
N LEU A 96 12.92 -11.24 -18.44
CA LEU A 96 13.40 -9.98 -17.87
C LEU A 96 12.88 -9.78 -16.44
N GLU A 97 11.58 -9.97 -16.19
CA GLU A 97 11.01 -9.89 -14.83
C GLU A 97 11.63 -10.91 -13.87
N GLY A 98 11.90 -12.13 -14.34
CA GLY A 98 12.58 -13.17 -13.57
C GLY A 98 14.02 -12.78 -13.20
N ALA A 99 14.78 -12.23 -14.15
CA ALA A 99 16.14 -11.75 -13.91
C ALA A 99 16.18 -10.54 -12.95
N LEU A 100 15.28 -9.56 -13.14
CA LEU A 100 15.18 -8.38 -12.27
C LEU A 100 14.78 -8.76 -10.84
N ASN A 101 13.79 -9.63 -10.67
CA ASN A 101 13.35 -10.06 -9.34
C ASN A 101 14.38 -10.98 -8.66
N GLY A 102 15.04 -11.88 -9.39
CA GLY A 102 16.13 -12.70 -8.84
C GLY A 102 17.32 -11.86 -8.35
N LEU A 103 17.66 -10.78 -9.08
CA LEU A 103 18.68 -9.82 -8.63
C LEU A 103 18.24 -9.09 -7.35
N LEU A 104 17.00 -8.58 -7.29
CA LEU A 104 16.54 -7.77 -6.17
C LEU A 104 16.29 -8.60 -4.89
N GLN A 105 15.83 -9.85 -5.02
CA GLN A 105 15.71 -10.81 -3.91
C GLN A 105 17.05 -11.16 -3.25
N SER A 106 18.18 -10.96 -3.95
CA SER A 106 19.52 -11.14 -3.38
C SER A 106 19.94 -10.00 -2.43
N LEU A 107 19.21 -8.87 -2.44
CA LEU A 107 19.45 -7.73 -1.56
C LEU A 107 18.69 -7.88 -0.23
N ASP A 108 17.36 -8.02 -0.32
CA ASP A 108 16.46 -8.23 0.81
C ASP A 108 15.10 -8.77 0.31
N PRO A 109 14.28 -9.44 1.16
CA PRO A 109 13.05 -10.10 0.72
C PRO A 109 11.88 -9.15 0.36
N ASN A 110 12.05 -7.84 0.45
CA ASN A 110 11.06 -6.83 0.06
C ASN A 110 11.41 -6.09 -1.24
N SER A 111 12.70 -5.98 -1.57
CA SER A 111 13.14 -5.26 -2.77
C SER A 111 12.72 -6.06 -4.02
N ARG A 112 12.01 -5.40 -4.95
CA ARG A 112 11.42 -6.07 -6.12
C ARG A 112 11.21 -5.14 -7.31
N TYR A 113 11.12 -5.74 -8.49
CA TYR A 113 10.53 -5.08 -9.65
C TYR A 113 9.00 -5.16 -9.56
N ILE A 114 8.34 -4.10 -10.02
CA ILE A 114 6.88 -3.97 -10.05
C ILE A 114 6.52 -3.60 -11.50
N SER A 115 5.68 -4.41 -12.15
CA SER A 115 5.23 -4.16 -13.53
C SER A 115 4.39 -2.87 -13.63
N PRO A 116 4.17 -2.30 -14.83
CA PRO A 116 3.31 -1.13 -15.00
C PRO A 116 1.88 -1.36 -14.48
N GLU A 117 1.35 -2.58 -14.63
CA GLU A 117 0.02 -2.99 -14.16
C GLU A 117 -0.01 -3.08 -12.64
N GLU A 118 1.00 -3.70 -12.02
CA GLU A 118 1.11 -3.77 -10.56
C GLU A 118 1.32 -2.39 -9.93
N ALA A 119 2.15 -1.54 -10.54
CA ALA A 119 2.40 -0.18 -10.06
C ALA A 119 1.12 0.67 -10.09
N LYS A 120 0.28 0.50 -11.11
CA LYS A 120 -1.04 1.12 -11.20
C LYS A 120 -2.00 0.58 -10.14
N MET A 121 -2.03 -0.73 -9.91
CA MET A 121 -2.85 -1.34 -8.87
C MET A 121 -2.43 -0.88 -7.46
N GLU A 122 -1.14 -0.83 -7.14
CA GLU A 122 -0.64 -0.27 -5.88
C GLU A 122 -1.03 1.21 -5.72
N GLN A 123 -0.93 2.02 -6.78
CA GLN A 123 -1.32 3.44 -6.73
C GLN A 123 -2.81 3.63 -6.45
N ASP A 124 -3.68 2.82 -7.08
CA ASP A 124 -5.12 2.91 -6.89
C ASP A 124 -5.56 2.34 -5.52
N GLU A 125 -4.89 1.32 -4.99
CA GLU A 125 -5.09 0.85 -3.61
C GLU A 125 -4.70 1.91 -2.57
N MET A 126 -3.60 2.63 -2.77
CA MET A 126 -3.23 3.77 -1.92
C MET A 126 -4.23 4.93 -2.02
N ARG A 127 -4.98 5.04 -3.13
CA ARG A 127 -6.15 5.94 -3.28
C ARG A 127 -7.45 5.36 -2.69
N GLY A 128 -7.43 4.15 -2.14
CA GLY A 128 -8.58 3.46 -1.56
C GLY A 128 -9.47 2.73 -2.56
N LYS A 129 -9.03 2.53 -3.80
CA LYS A 129 -9.75 1.80 -4.85
C LYS A 129 -9.20 0.38 -4.97
N PHE A 130 -10.04 -0.63 -4.73
CA PHE A 130 -9.64 -2.03 -4.79
C PHE A 130 -10.28 -2.71 -6.00
N TYR A 131 -9.48 -3.25 -6.91
CA TYR A 131 -9.99 -3.99 -8.08
C TYR A 131 -9.90 -5.52 -7.89
N GLY A 132 -10.98 -6.21 -8.27
CA GLY A 132 -11.15 -7.66 -8.10
C GLY A 132 -12.60 -8.09 -8.25
N ILE A 133 -12.98 -9.18 -7.57
CA ILE A 133 -14.34 -9.76 -7.66
C ILE A 133 -15.18 -9.65 -6.37
N GLY A 134 -14.59 -9.19 -5.26
CA GLY A 134 -15.33 -8.91 -4.02
C GLY A 134 -15.75 -10.14 -3.21
N LEU A 135 -14.78 -11.00 -2.87
CA LEU A 135 -14.99 -12.10 -1.93
C LEU A 135 -13.83 -12.21 -0.94
N GLN A 136 -14.07 -12.86 0.19
CA GLN A 136 -13.07 -13.24 1.18
C GLN A 136 -12.80 -14.74 1.04
N ILE A 137 -11.53 -15.12 1.00
CA ILE A 137 -11.08 -16.51 0.99
C ILE A 137 -10.17 -16.79 2.19
N ASP A 138 -10.23 -18.04 2.64
CA ASP A 138 -9.38 -18.60 3.69
C ASP A 138 -8.79 -19.94 3.24
N LYS A 139 -7.60 -20.28 3.76
CA LYS A 139 -6.89 -21.52 3.50
C LYS A 139 -7.04 -22.47 4.70
N LYS A 140 -8.24 -23.05 4.85
CA LYS A 140 -8.63 -23.93 5.97
C LYS A 140 -7.71 -25.13 6.20
N ASP A 141 -7.05 -25.60 5.15
CA ASP A 141 -6.00 -26.61 5.22
C ASP A 141 -4.98 -26.40 4.09
N ALA A 142 -3.94 -27.22 4.03
CA ALA A 142 -2.88 -27.11 3.04
C ALA A 142 -3.35 -27.13 1.57
N GLU A 143 -4.55 -27.66 1.29
CA GLU A 143 -5.03 -27.96 -0.06
C GLU A 143 -6.24 -27.13 -0.52
N ARG A 144 -7.09 -26.68 0.41
CA ARG A 144 -8.41 -26.10 0.10
C ARG A 144 -8.51 -24.60 0.44
N ILE A 145 -8.69 -23.79 -0.60
CA ILE A 145 -9.16 -22.41 -0.49
C ILE A 145 -10.69 -22.41 -0.46
N THR A 146 -11.27 -21.90 0.61
CA THR A 146 -12.73 -21.80 0.79
C THR A 146 -13.14 -20.34 0.81
N VAL A 147 -14.22 -19.99 0.11
CA VAL A 147 -14.87 -18.69 0.20
C VAL A 147 -15.53 -18.56 1.57
N VAL A 148 -15.03 -17.66 2.41
CA VAL A 148 -15.57 -17.38 3.75
C VAL A 148 -16.79 -16.48 3.67
N SER A 149 -16.70 -15.44 2.87
CA SER A 149 -17.78 -14.47 2.63
C SER A 149 -17.70 -13.96 1.19
N VAL A 150 -18.83 -13.45 0.70
CA VAL A 150 -18.94 -12.73 -0.57
C VAL A 150 -19.51 -11.37 -0.23
N PHE A 151 -18.98 -10.30 -0.82
CA PHE A 151 -19.41 -8.94 -0.48
C PHE A 151 -20.71 -8.59 -1.21
N GLU A 152 -21.61 -7.89 -0.52
CA GLU A 152 -22.90 -7.48 -1.06
C GLU A 152 -22.73 -6.57 -2.29
N GLY A 153 -23.49 -6.83 -3.35
CA GLY A 153 -23.41 -6.13 -4.63
C GLY A 153 -22.14 -6.39 -5.45
N SER A 154 -21.26 -7.31 -5.02
CA SER A 154 -20.01 -7.61 -5.71
C SER A 154 -20.19 -8.36 -7.05
N PRO A 155 -19.17 -8.35 -7.94
CA PRO A 155 -19.15 -9.24 -9.10
C PRO A 155 -19.28 -10.72 -8.75
N ALA A 156 -18.67 -11.18 -7.65
CA ALA A 156 -18.75 -12.58 -7.21
C ALA A 156 -20.16 -12.99 -6.78
N GLU A 157 -20.88 -12.11 -6.06
CA GLU A 157 -22.29 -12.33 -5.69
C GLU A 157 -23.18 -12.41 -6.93
N LYS A 158 -23.03 -11.43 -7.85
CA LYS A 158 -23.75 -11.39 -9.13
C LYS A 158 -23.49 -12.61 -10.01
N ALA A 159 -22.30 -13.20 -9.93
CA ALA A 159 -21.92 -14.43 -10.61
C ALA A 159 -22.35 -15.72 -9.86
N GLY A 160 -23.05 -15.61 -8.73
CA GLY A 160 -23.62 -16.74 -7.99
C GLY A 160 -22.62 -17.53 -7.13
N ILE A 161 -21.46 -16.96 -6.81
CA ILE A 161 -20.50 -17.50 -5.83
C ILE A 161 -21.10 -17.33 -4.42
N LYS A 162 -20.83 -18.28 -3.52
CA LYS A 162 -21.40 -18.34 -2.17
C LYS A 162 -20.33 -18.68 -1.13
N ALA A 163 -20.57 -18.29 0.12
CA ALA A 163 -19.81 -18.77 1.26
C ALA A 163 -19.89 -20.32 1.33
N GLY A 164 -18.75 -20.97 1.59
CA GLY A 164 -18.60 -22.42 1.56
C GLY A 164 -18.20 -23.01 0.20
N ASP A 165 -18.13 -22.22 -0.88
CA ASP A 165 -17.54 -22.68 -2.15
C ASP A 165 -16.03 -22.90 -2.00
N VAL A 166 -15.51 -24.01 -2.53
CA VAL A 166 -14.08 -24.34 -2.53
C VAL A 166 -13.50 -24.07 -3.91
N ILE A 167 -12.51 -23.19 -4.02
CA ILE A 167 -11.86 -22.86 -5.29
C ILE A 167 -10.81 -23.93 -5.61
N ILE A 168 -10.91 -24.55 -6.79
CA ILE A 168 -10.06 -25.67 -7.22
C ILE A 168 -9.02 -25.22 -8.26
N LYS A 169 -9.44 -24.37 -9.21
CA LYS A 169 -8.59 -23.79 -10.25
C LYS A 169 -8.99 -22.35 -10.52
N ILE A 170 -8.02 -21.53 -10.91
CA ILE A 170 -8.21 -20.14 -11.33
C ILE A 170 -7.63 -20.02 -12.74
N ARG A 171 -8.38 -19.45 -13.69
CA ARG A 171 -7.82 -18.94 -14.93
C ARG A 171 -7.89 -17.43 -14.91
N ASP A 172 -6.74 -16.76 -15.09
CA ASP A 172 -6.68 -15.31 -15.18
C ASP A 172 -6.99 -14.79 -16.60
N ASP A 173 -6.88 -13.48 -16.76
CA ASP A 173 -7.08 -12.70 -17.99
C ASP A 173 -5.96 -12.85 -19.02
N ALA A 174 -4.77 -13.29 -18.62
CA ALA A 174 -3.73 -13.78 -19.53
C ALA A 174 -4.00 -15.22 -20.00
N GLY A 175 -5.04 -15.87 -19.45
CA GLY A 175 -5.41 -17.24 -19.75
C GLY A 175 -4.59 -18.30 -19.00
N GLU A 176 -3.71 -17.92 -18.06
CA GLU A 176 -2.89 -18.86 -17.30
C GLU A 176 -3.75 -19.67 -16.32
N LEU A 177 -3.54 -20.99 -16.23
CA LEU A 177 -4.33 -21.89 -15.38
C LEU A 177 -3.59 -22.26 -14.09
N THR A 178 -3.87 -21.54 -13.01
CA THR A 178 -3.37 -21.86 -11.67
C THR A 178 -4.19 -22.97 -11.00
N ILE A 179 -3.52 -24.00 -10.48
CA ILE A 179 -4.13 -25.05 -9.63
C ILE A 179 -3.96 -24.64 -8.16
N VAL A 180 -5.06 -24.61 -7.41
CA VAL A 180 -5.09 -24.00 -6.07
C VAL A 180 -4.27 -24.80 -5.03
N LYS A 181 -4.35 -26.13 -5.06
CA LYS A 181 -3.76 -27.03 -4.04
C LYS A 181 -2.27 -26.77 -3.76
N SER A 182 -1.48 -26.51 -4.80
CA SER A 182 -0.02 -26.29 -4.71
C SER A 182 0.39 -24.81 -4.65
N THR A 183 -0.55 -23.89 -4.41
CA THR A 183 -0.32 -22.44 -4.54
C THR A 183 -0.45 -21.71 -3.19
N THR A 184 0.30 -20.62 -3.03
CA THR A 184 0.24 -19.72 -1.86
C THR A 184 -0.99 -18.82 -1.94
N LEU A 185 -1.55 -18.43 -0.78
CA LEU A 185 -2.72 -17.55 -0.72
C LEU A 185 -2.47 -16.21 -1.44
N GLN A 186 -1.25 -15.68 -1.35
CA GLN A 186 -0.81 -14.45 -2.00
C GLN A 186 -0.87 -14.57 -3.53
N THR A 187 -0.37 -15.67 -4.12
CA THR A 187 -0.44 -15.89 -5.57
C THR A 187 -1.88 -16.13 -6.04
N ILE A 188 -2.68 -16.86 -5.25
CA ILE A 188 -4.13 -17.02 -5.49
C ILE A 188 -4.85 -15.66 -5.50
N VAL A 189 -4.56 -14.78 -4.55
CA VAL A 189 -5.11 -13.41 -4.52
C VAL A 189 -4.63 -12.60 -5.72
N LYS A 190 -3.34 -12.67 -6.10
CA LYS A 190 -2.81 -11.99 -7.30
C LYS A 190 -3.55 -12.41 -8.57
N LYS A 191 -3.88 -13.70 -8.73
CA LYS A 191 -4.63 -14.23 -9.89
C LYS A 191 -6.12 -13.87 -9.87
N ILE A 192 -6.73 -13.76 -8.69
CA ILE A 192 -8.14 -13.34 -8.52
C ILE A 192 -8.31 -11.84 -8.78
N ARG A 193 -7.33 -11.02 -8.37
CA ARG A 193 -7.28 -9.57 -8.64
C ARG A 193 -6.75 -9.28 -10.04
N GLY A 194 -6.85 -8.02 -10.47
CA GLY A 194 -6.54 -7.56 -11.83
C GLY A 194 -7.35 -6.32 -12.19
N ALA A 195 -7.08 -5.71 -13.34
CA ALA A 195 -7.66 -4.43 -13.74
C ALA A 195 -9.20 -4.48 -13.95
N LYS A 196 -9.90 -3.37 -13.71
CA LYS A 196 -11.35 -3.25 -13.94
C LYS A 196 -11.72 -3.61 -15.39
N GLY A 197 -12.77 -4.41 -15.58
CA GLY A 197 -13.28 -4.87 -16.88
C GLY A 197 -12.61 -6.14 -17.41
N THR A 198 -11.47 -6.57 -16.86
CA THR A 198 -10.86 -7.87 -17.15
C THR A 198 -11.69 -9.02 -16.55
N LYS A 199 -11.39 -10.27 -16.92
CA LYS A 199 -12.15 -11.45 -16.48
C LYS A 199 -11.26 -12.46 -15.75
N VAL A 200 -11.84 -13.15 -14.77
CA VAL A 200 -11.25 -14.32 -14.13
C VAL A 200 -12.26 -15.47 -14.16
N VAL A 201 -11.80 -16.71 -14.42
CA VAL A 201 -12.65 -17.90 -14.39
C VAL A 201 -12.26 -18.79 -13.22
N LEU A 202 -13.17 -18.94 -12.27
CA LEU A 202 -13.01 -19.84 -11.12
C LEU A 202 -13.64 -21.20 -11.43
N THR A 203 -12.90 -22.28 -11.20
CA THR A 203 -13.46 -23.63 -11.11
C THR A 203 -13.70 -23.93 -9.64
N ILE A 204 -14.96 -24.04 -9.23
CA ILE A 204 -15.36 -24.25 -7.83
C ILE A 204 -16.01 -25.62 -7.59
N TYR A 205 -15.90 -26.10 -6.36
CA TYR A 205 -16.73 -27.15 -5.79
C TYR A 205 -17.68 -26.55 -4.77
N ARG A 206 -18.96 -26.93 -4.82
CA ARG A 206 -19.98 -26.54 -3.84
C ARG A 206 -20.45 -27.80 -3.11
N SER A 207 -20.53 -27.75 -1.78
CA SER A 207 -20.95 -28.91 -0.98
C SER A 207 -22.32 -29.43 -1.44
N GLY A 208 -22.42 -30.73 -1.69
CA GLY A 208 -23.63 -31.38 -2.23
C GLY A 208 -23.80 -31.33 -3.75
N ALA A 209 -22.91 -30.65 -4.51
CA ALA A 209 -22.89 -30.73 -5.96
C ALA A 209 -22.14 -31.97 -6.45
N ALA A 210 -22.62 -32.60 -7.53
CA ALA A 210 -21.98 -33.76 -8.16
C ALA A 210 -20.77 -33.37 -9.05
N GLU A 211 -20.73 -32.14 -9.56
CA GLU A 211 -19.72 -31.67 -10.51
C GLU A 211 -19.14 -30.30 -10.12
N TYR A 212 -17.96 -29.98 -10.68
CA TYR A 212 -17.33 -28.68 -10.53
C TYR A 212 -17.97 -27.63 -11.45
N SER A 213 -18.34 -26.48 -10.91
CA SER A 213 -18.86 -25.35 -11.70
C SER A 213 -17.71 -24.45 -12.18
N LYS A 214 -17.75 -24.01 -13.43
CA LYS A 214 -16.92 -22.92 -13.95
C LYS A 214 -17.73 -21.62 -13.89
N ILE A 215 -17.23 -20.63 -13.18
CA ILE A 215 -17.86 -19.31 -13.04
C ILE A 215 -16.88 -18.27 -13.59
N GLU A 216 -17.27 -17.61 -14.67
CA GLU A 216 -16.59 -16.42 -15.18
C GLU A 216 -17.08 -15.19 -14.42
N VAL A 217 -16.14 -14.34 -13.99
CA VAL A 217 -16.45 -13.10 -13.27
C VAL A 217 -15.65 -11.94 -13.86
N THR A 218 -16.34 -10.88 -14.28
CA THR A 218 -15.71 -9.62 -14.68
C THR A 218 -15.26 -8.86 -13.42
N ARG A 219 -14.00 -8.43 -13.37
CA ARG A 219 -13.44 -7.67 -12.24
C ARG A 219 -13.96 -6.22 -12.25
N ASP A 220 -14.30 -5.69 -11.08
CA ASP A 220 -14.80 -4.32 -10.89
C ASP A 220 -14.21 -3.69 -9.62
N GLU A 221 -14.59 -2.45 -9.33
CA GLU A 221 -14.25 -1.73 -8.11
C GLU A 221 -15.02 -2.28 -6.90
N ILE A 222 -14.28 -2.69 -5.88
CA ILE A 222 -14.79 -3.30 -4.66
C ILE A 222 -14.76 -2.26 -3.54
N LYS A 223 -15.95 -1.93 -3.02
CA LYS A 223 -16.12 -0.98 -1.91
C LYS A 223 -15.76 -1.63 -0.57
N ILE A 224 -14.48 -1.63 -0.23
CA ILE A 224 -13.98 -2.07 1.07
C ILE A 224 -14.05 -0.89 2.05
N GLN A 225 -14.68 -1.08 3.21
CA GLN A 225 -14.62 -0.10 4.30
C GLN A 225 -13.23 -0.13 4.92
N ASN A 226 -12.42 0.91 4.71
CA ASN A 226 -11.06 0.96 5.28
C ASN A 226 -11.08 1.14 6.80
N VAL A 227 -12.07 1.87 7.32
CA VAL A 227 -12.30 2.06 8.76
C VAL A 227 -13.64 1.45 9.14
N ILE A 228 -13.64 0.55 10.12
CA ILE A 228 -14.85 -0.08 10.68
C ILE A 228 -14.93 0.32 12.15
N PHE A 229 -16.04 0.94 12.57
CA PHE A 229 -16.17 1.46 13.93
C PHE A 229 -17.53 1.20 14.56
N LYS A 230 -17.56 1.08 15.90
CA LYS A 230 -18.79 0.95 16.70
C LYS A 230 -18.54 1.22 18.18
N LYS A 231 -19.58 1.59 18.92
CA LYS A 231 -19.54 1.78 20.38
C LYS A 231 -19.90 0.47 21.10
N ILE A 232 -19.07 0.09 22.06
CA ILE A 232 -19.21 -1.11 22.90
C ILE A 232 -19.24 -0.64 24.36
N GLY A 233 -20.43 -0.53 24.95
CA GLY A 233 -20.60 0.07 26.28
C GLY A 233 -20.16 1.54 26.30
N ASN A 234 -19.12 1.86 27.06
CA ASN A 234 -18.48 3.20 27.10
C ASN A 234 -17.24 3.31 26.19
N THR A 235 -16.89 2.26 25.46
CA THR A 235 -15.67 2.21 24.65
C THR A 235 -15.99 2.37 23.17
N GLY A 236 -15.28 3.28 22.50
CA GLY A 236 -15.23 3.32 21.04
C GLY A 236 -14.27 2.24 20.52
N TYR A 237 -14.70 1.47 19.53
CA TYR A 237 -13.85 0.53 18.81
C TYR A 237 -13.70 1.03 17.38
N VAL A 238 -12.46 1.19 16.92
CA VAL A 238 -12.09 1.62 15.56
C VAL A 238 -11.06 0.66 15.01
N ARG A 239 -11.42 -0.13 14.00
CA ARG A 239 -10.47 -0.95 13.24
C ARG A 239 -10.07 -0.22 11.97
N LEU A 240 -8.76 -0.11 11.73
CA LEU A 240 -8.17 0.42 10.51
C LEU A 240 -7.56 -0.73 9.72
N ASN A 241 -8.03 -0.98 8.50
CA ASN A 241 -7.58 -2.10 7.68
C ASN A 241 -6.29 -1.77 6.89
N MET A 242 -6.07 -0.51 6.46
CA MET A 242 -4.87 -0.09 5.73
C MET A 242 -4.61 1.43 5.87
N PHE A 243 -3.35 1.86 5.88
CA PHE A 243 -2.98 3.29 5.86
C PHE A 243 -3.00 3.85 4.43
N ASN A 244 -4.19 3.92 3.82
CA ASN A 244 -4.38 4.55 2.52
C ASN A 244 -4.53 6.10 2.65
N GLY A 245 -4.66 6.79 1.52
CA GLY A 245 -4.84 8.25 1.46
C GLY A 245 -6.17 8.78 2.03
N THR A 246 -7.04 7.94 2.59
CA THR A 246 -8.25 8.37 3.32
C THR A 246 -8.20 8.05 4.81
N ALA A 247 -7.32 7.13 5.24
CA ALA A 247 -7.25 6.57 6.60
C ALA A 247 -7.27 7.65 7.70
N ALA A 248 -6.42 8.66 7.61
CA ALA A 248 -6.30 9.74 8.58
C ALA A 248 -7.64 10.46 8.86
N ARG A 249 -8.32 10.89 7.79
CA ARG A 249 -9.64 11.55 7.86
C ARG A 249 -10.72 10.61 8.35
N ASP A 250 -10.73 9.37 7.85
CA ASP A 250 -11.79 8.41 8.11
C ASP A 250 -11.71 7.87 9.57
N VAL A 251 -10.49 7.72 10.12
CA VAL A 251 -10.25 7.43 11.55
C VAL A 251 -10.67 8.59 12.43
N LYS A 252 -10.28 9.84 12.09
CA LYS A 252 -10.74 11.03 12.83
C LYS A 252 -12.26 11.09 12.89
N LYS A 253 -12.92 10.93 11.73
CA LYS A 253 -14.39 10.93 11.62
C LYS A 253 -15.03 9.85 12.50
N ALA A 254 -14.53 8.61 12.44
CA ALA A 254 -15.00 7.52 13.28
C ALA A 254 -14.90 7.85 14.78
N ILE A 255 -13.79 8.44 15.21
CA ILE A 255 -13.56 8.84 16.60
C ILE A 255 -14.50 9.97 17.04
N ASP A 256 -14.72 10.99 16.20
CA ASP A 256 -15.62 12.10 16.52
C ASP A 256 -17.11 11.65 16.57
N GLU A 257 -17.52 10.72 15.70
CA GLU A 257 -18.85 10.08 15.79
C GLU A 257 -18.97 9.22 17.06
N LEU A 258 -17.94 8.45 17.43
CA LEU A 258 -17.95 7.65 18.66
C LEU A 258 -18.02 8.51 19.93
N LYS A 259 -17.32 9.65 19.98
CA LYS A 259 -17.47 10.65 21.07
C LYS A 259 -18.90 11.17 21.15
N THR A 260 -19.51 11.50 20.00
CA THR A 260 -20.91 11.97 19.93
C THR A 260 -21.90 10.92 20.43
N LEU A 261 -21.63 9.63 20.20
CA LEU A 261 -22.35 8.50 20.77
C LEU A 261 -22.05 8.25 22.27
N GLY A 262 -21.20 9.06 22.90
CA GLY A 262 -20.83 9.01 24.31
C GLY A 262 -19.72 8.02 24.65
N ALA A 263 -18.82 7.70 23.71
CA ALA A 263 -17.61 6.92 24.02
C ALA A 263 -16.63 7.75 24.87
N LYS A 264 -16.09 7.13 25.92
CA LYS A 264 -15.11 7.72 26.85
C LYS A 264 -13.73 7.11 26.68
N ASN A 265 -13.69 5.80 26.41
CA ASN A 265 -12.49 5.01 26.17
C ASN A 265 -12.34 4.70 24.68
N MET A 266 -11.14 4.38 24.21
CA MET A 266 -10.89 4.00 22.81
C MET A 266 -10.10 2.69 22.67
N ILE A 267 -10.48 1.88 21.67
CA ILE A 267 -9.71 0.76 21.15
C ILE A 267 -9.42 1.03 19.68
N LEU A 268 -8.14 1.08 19.34
CA LEU A 268 -7.67 1.06 17.95
C LEU A 268 -7.28 -0.37 17.58
N ASP A 269 -7.89 -0.96 16.56
CA ASP A 269 -7.53 -2.30 16.06
C ASP A 269 -6.69 -2.18 14.78
N LEU A 270 -5.43 -2.60 14.87
CA LEU A 270 -4.43 -2.64 13.79
C LEU A 270 -4.09 -4.10 13.39
N ARG A 271 -4.81 -5.09 13.89
CA ARG A 271 -4.60 -6.49 13.52
C ARG A 271 -4.85 -6.68 12.02
N ASP A 272 -4.00 -7.47 11.39
CA ASP A 272 -4.04 -7.78 9.95
C ASP A 272 -3.85 -6.56 9.03
N ASN A 273 -3.44 -5.41 9.57
CA ASN A 273 -3.17 -4.19 8.80
C ASN A 273 -1.69 -4.16 8.34
N PRO A 274 -1.41 -4.30 7.03
CA PRO A 274 -0.05 -4.40 6.48
C PRO A 274 0.72 -3.06 6.44
N GLY A 275 0.11 -1.99 6.96
CA GLY A 275 0.64 -0.64 6.91
C GLY A 275 0.08 0.16 5.72
N GLY A 276 0.92 0.98 5.10
CA GLY A 276 0.56 1.83 3.97
C GLY A 276 1.43 3.08 3.92
N LEU A 277 0.83 4.23 3.63
CA LEU A 277 1.46 5.55 3.61
C LEU A 277 1.93 5.95 5.02
N LEU A 278 3.15 6.49 5.11
CA LEU A 278 3.74 6.95 6.36
C LEU A 278 2.99 8.18 6.90
N ASP A 279 2.75 9.18 6.06
CA ASP A 279 2.09 10.44 6.38
C ASP A 279 0.71 10.23 7.03
N ALA A 280 0.00 9.19 6.58
CA ALA A 280 -1.29 8.80 7.15
C ALA A 280 -1.16 8.16 8.54
N ALA A 281 -0.05 7.48 8.83
CA ALA A 281 0.25 6.94 10.15
C ALA A 281 0.76 8.03 11.10
N ASP A 282 1.58 8.96 10.61
CA ASP A 282 2.08 10.10 11.38
C ASP A 282 0.92 11.02 11.80
N PHE A 283 0.01 11.37 10.89
CA PHE A 283 -1.21 12.13 11.24
C PHE A 283 -2.11 11.38 12.24
N ILE A 284 -2.24 10.05 12.11
CA ILE A 284 -3.01 9.26 13.09
C ILE A 284 -2.28 9.20 14.44
N ALA A 285 -0.94 9.17 14.46
CA ALA A 285 -0.14 9.21 15.68
C ALA A 285 -0.26 10.56 16.38
N SER A 286 -0.16 11.69 15.66
CA SER A 286 -0.51 13.02 16.18
C SER A 286 -1.96 13.08 16.69
N GLY A 287 -2.86 12.34 16.03
CA GLY A 287 -4.23 12.11 16.48
C GLY A 287 -4.37 11.57 17.91
N PHE A 288 -3.37 10.86 18.43
CA PHE A 288 -3.35 10.27 19.77
C PHE A 288 -2.27 10.85 20.71
N LEU A 289 -1.23 11.53 20.19
CA LEU A 289 -0.06 11.96 20.93
C LEU A 289 0.02 13.49 21.05
N PRO A 290 0.28 14.05 22.25
CA PRO A 290 0.54 15.49 22.40
C PRO A 290 1.70 16.00 21.54
N ALA A 291 1.69 17.30 21.24
CA ALA A 291 2.72 17.97 20.45
C ALA A 291 4.14 17.70 20.97
N GLY A 292 5.10 17.56 20.05
CA GLY A 292 6.52 17.35 20.35
C GLY A 292 6.89 15.95 20.83
N LYS A 293 5.94 15.00 20.90
CA LYS A 293 6.24 13.57 21.12
C LYS A 293 6.82 12.94 19.85
N THR A 294 7.95 12.24 19.96
CA THR A 294 8.52 11.48 18.85
C THR A 294 7.55 10.38 18.39
N ILE A 295 7.31 10.30 17.09
CA ILE A 295 6.53 9.23 16.45
C ILE A 295 7.47 8.14 15.96
N VAL A 296 8.46 8.51 15.15
CA VAL A 296 9.40 7.59 14.48
C VAL A 296 10.69 8.33 14.12
N SER A 297 11.82 7.62 14.11
CA SER A 297 13.06 8.08 13.47
C SER A 297 13.39 7.19 12.26
N ILE A 298 13.80 7.81 11.15
CA ILE A 298 14.21 7.13 9.92
C ILE A 298 15.71 7.30 9.77
N LYS A 299 16.49 6.22 9.61
CA LYS A 299 17.94 6.31 9.37
C LYS A 299 18.34 5.66 8.05
N ASN A 300 18.99 6.42 7.18
CA ASN A 300 19.48 5.94 5.88
C ASN A 300 20.83 5.20 6.03
N ARG A 301 21.37 4.68 4.92
CA ARG A 301 22.64 3.92 4.89
C ARG A 301 23.88 4.73 5.32
N ASP A 302 23.88 6.02 5.08
CA ASP A 302 25.02 6.93 5.35
C ASP A 302 24.98 7.48 6.78
N GLY A 303 23.97 7.07 7.56
CA GLY A 303 23.82 7.42 8.96
C GLY A 303 23.05 8.72 9.21
N ALA A 304 22.65 9.45 8.16
CA ALA A 304 21.73 10.56 8.28
C ALA A 304 20.37 10.07 8.79
N ALA A 305 19.76 10.84 9.69
CA ALA A 305 18.52 10.46 10.36
C ALA A 305 17.50 11.60 10.38
N GLU A 306 16.27 11.28 10.01
CA GLU A 306 15.09 12.11 10.18
C GLU A 306 14.34 11.68 11.45
N THR A 307 13.54 12.55 12.05
CA THR A 307 12.68 12.20 13.19
C THR A 307 11.38 12.98 13.13
N THR A 308 10.27 12.26 12.97
CA THR A 308 8.92 12.85 12.97
C THR A 308 8.46 13.04 14.41
N PHE A 309 7.92 14.22 14.71
CA PHE A 309 7.29 14.55 15.98
C PHE A 309 5.80 14.84 15.77
N SER A 310 4.97 14.55 16.78
CA SER A 310 3.56 14.93 16.78
C SER A 310 3.38 16.45 16.72
N ASP A 311 2.38 16.89 15.96
CA ASP A 311 1.93 18.28 15.88
C ASP A 311 0.94 18.67 17.00
N GLY A 312 0.29 17.70 17.65
CA GLY A 312 -0.70 17.93 18.71
C GLY A 312 -1.98 18.65 18.27
N TYR A 313 -2.45 18.41 17.04
CA TYR A 313 -3.81 18.78 16.61
C TYR A 313 -4.84 17.69 16.94
N GLY A 314 -4.61 16.90 17.99
CA GLY A 314 -5.07 15.52 18.09
C GLY A 314 -6.57 15.34 18.36
N PHE A 315 -7.11 14.24 17.82
CA PHE A 315 -8.52 13.89 17.97
C PHE A 315 -8.82 12.94 19.15
N TYR A 316 -7.81 12.36 19.80
CA TYR A 316 -7.96 11.57 21.03
C TYR A 316 -6.65 11.55 21.84
N GLU A 317 -6.11 12.73 22.19
CA GLU A 317 -4.90 12.85 23.02
C GLU A 317 -5.10 12.39 24.47
N GLU A 318 -6.29 12.60 25.02
CA GLU A 318 -6.65 12.21 26.39
C GLU A 318 -7.58 10.98 26.44
N GLY A 319 -7.73 10.40 27.63
CA GLY A 319 -8.63 9.28 27.89
C GLY A 319 -8.05 7.88 27.63
N PRO A 320 -8.62 6.81 28.21
CA PRO A 320 -8.02 5.46 28.16
C PRO A 320 -7.95 4.88 26.74
N LEU A 321 -6.75 4.49 26.31
CA LEU A 321 -6.47 3.90 24.99
C LEU A 321 -5.83 2.50 25.12
N VAL A 322 -6.33 1.56 24.34
CA VAL A 322 -5.67 0.28 24.03
C VAL A 322 -5.57 0.10 22.51
N VAL A 323 -4.48 -0.50 22.05
CA VAL A 323 -4.30 -0.88 20.64
C VAL A 323 -4.27 -2.40 20.53
N LEU A 324 -5.02 -2.97 19.59
CA LEU A 324 -4.96 -4.39 19.26
C LEU A 324 -3.96 -4.61 18.13
N VAL A 325 -3.05 -5.58 18.30
CA VAL A 325 -1.97 -5.91 17.36
C VAL A 325 -1.81 -7.42 17.20
N ASN A 326 -1.30 -7.86 16.04
CA ASN A 326 -0.90 -9.24 15.80
C ASN A 326 0.25 -9.31 14.77
N GLY A 327 0.73 -10.52 14.46
CA GLY A 327 1.74 -10.73 13.41
C GLY A 327 1.33 -10.31 11.98
N GLY A 328 0.08 -9.91 11.77
CA GLY A 328 -0.39 -9.27 10.53
C GLY A 328 -0.29 -7.73 10.53
N SER A 329 -0.11 -7.11 11.70
CA SER A 329 0.24 -5.71 11.84
C SER A 329 1.68 -5.47 11.32
N ALA A 330 1.85 -4.68 10.27
CA ALA A 330 3.16 -4.45 9.65
C ALA A 330 3.42 -2.98 9.26
N SER A 331 4.70 -2.61 9.13
CA SER A 331 5.16 -1.30 8.64
C SER A 331 4.54 -0.14 9.44
N ALA A 332 3.80 0.78 8.80
CA ALA A 332 3.08 1.88 9.43
C ALA A 332 2.24 1.50 10.67
N SER A 333 1.65 0.30 10.70
CA SER A 333 0.94 -0.23 11.88
C SER A 333 1.84 -0.39 13.10
N GLU A 334 3.10 -0.78 12.87
CA GLU A 334 4.12 -1.00 13.90
C GLU A 334 4.70 0.33 14.39
N LEU A 335 4.84 1.32 13.50
CA LEU A 335 5.24 2.67 13.86
C LEU A 335 4.21 3.30 14.79
N LEU A 336 2.92 3.23 14.43
CA LEU A 336 1.83 3.75 15.27
C LEU A 336 1.73 3.00 16.61
N ALA A 337 1.87 1.67 16.61
CA ALA A 337 1.88 0.87 17.84
C ALA A 337 3.06 1.22 18.75
N ALA A 338 4.27 1.34 18.21
CA ALA A 338 5.46 1.75 18.96
C ALA A 338 5.34 3.19 19.47
N ALA A 339 4.85 4.12 18.64
CA ALA A 339 4.62 5.51 19.01
C ALA A 339 3.64 5.64 20.19
N ILE A 340 2.53 4.89 20.17
CA ILE A 340 1.55 4.88 21.27
C ILE A 340 2.12 4.21 22.54
N LYS A 341 2.82 3.07 22.40
CA LYS A 341 3.39 2.31 23.52
C LYS A 341 4.52 3.07 24.22
N GLU A 342 5.53 3.51 23.46
CA GLU A 342 6.77 4.05 24.03
C GLU A 342 6.61 5.47 24.58
N ASN A 343 5.66 6.26 24.06
CA ASN A 343 5.26 7.52 24.70
C ASN A 343 4.33 7.33 25.92
N GLY A 344 4.00 6.08 26.29
CA GLY A 344 3.12 5.75 27.41
C GLY A 344 1.64 6.11 27.20
N ARG A 345 1.22 6.35 25.95
CA ARG A 345 -0.12 6.86 25.61
C ARG A 345 -1.20 5.79 25.70
N GLY A 346 -0.89 4.54 25.41
CA GLY A 346 -1.83 3.43 25.45
C GLY A 346 -1.12 2.08 25.51
N LYS A 347 -1.85 1.02 25.90
CA LYS A 347 -1.28 -0.34 25.97
C LYS A 347 -1.56 -1.15 24.72
N LEU A 348 -0.60 -1.98 24.31
CA LEU A 348 -0.75 -2.97 23.24
C LEU A 348 -1.28 -4.30 23.79
N VAL A 349 -2.26 -4.89 23.12
CA VAL A 349 -2.85 -6.20 23.48
C VAL A 349 -2.92 -7.08 22.23
N GLY A 350 -2.51 -8.35 22.34
CA GLY A 350 -2.57 -9.31 21.24
C GLY A 350 -1.27 -10.09 21.10
N THR A 351 -0.67 -10.10 19.91
CA THR A 351 0.60 -10.81 19.63
C THR A 351 1.61 -9.90 18.93
N THR A 352 2.90 -10.24 18.97
CA THR A 352 3.99 -9.43 18.42
C THR A 352 3.80 -9.16 16.93
N THR A 353 4.11 -7.93 16.51
CA THR A 353 3.92 -7.47 15.12
C THR A 353 4.95 -8.06 14.15
N PHE A 354 4.72 -7.88 12.84
CA PHE A 354 5.46 -8.57 11.77
C PHE A 354 6.98 -8.33 11.74
N GLY A 355 7.47 -7.16 12.17
CA GLY A 355 8.87 -6.77 12.11
C GLY A 355 9.32 -6.09 10.83
N LYS A 356 8.44 -5.37 10.12
CA LYS A 356 8.75 -4.65 8.87
C LYS A 356 9.26 -3.23 9.15
N GLY A 357 10.29 -3.11 10.00
CA GLY A 357 10.96 -1.83 10.32
C GLY A 357 11.88 -1.27 9.21
N SER A 358 11.51 -1.42 7.93
CA SER A 358 12.31 -0.97 6.77
C SER A 358 11.53 -0.02 5.86
N VAL A 359 12.14 1.11 5.51
CA VAL A 359 11.59 2.10 4.58
C VAL A 359 11.86 1.65 3.15
N GLN A 360 10.81 1.55 2.34
CA GLN A 360 10.89 1.20 0.92
C GLN A 360 10.50 2.39 0.07
N ARG A 361 11.38 2.82 -0.84
CA ARG A 361 11.07 3.85 -1.83
C ARG A 361 10.69 3.20 -3.15
N GLY A 362 9.70 3.77 -3.83
CA GLY A 362 9.38 3.45 -5.23
C GLY A 362 10.14 4.41 -6.13
N PHE A 363 10.90 3.86 -7.07
CA PHE A 363 11.59 4.61 -8.12
C PHE A 363 10.90 4.29 -9.46
N PRO A 364 10.31 5.28 -10.16
CA PRO A 364 9.64 5.03 -11.43
C PRO A 364 10.64 4.63 -12.52
N LEU A 365 10.23 3.72 -13.39
CA LEU A 365 11.04 3.19 -14.49
C LEU A 365 10.46 3.60 -15.85
N SER A 366 11.30 3.62 -16.88
CA SER A 366 10.97 4.15 -18.21
C SER A 366 9.85 3.40 -18.95
N ASN A 367 9.51 2.18 -18.54
CA ASN A 367 8.38 1.42 -19.06
C ASN A 367 7.06 1.63 -18.28
N GLY A 368 7.04 2.50 -17.27
CA GLY A 368 5.88 2.73 -16.38
C GLY A 368 5.82 1.83 -15.15
N GLY A 369 6.72 0.84 -15.03
CA GLY A 369 6.88 0.05 -13.81
C GLY A 369 7.62 0.81 -12.69
N GLN A 370 7.89 0.15 -11.58
CA GLN A 370 8.65 0.70 -10.45
C GLN A 370 9.72 -0.27 -9.94
N LEU A 371 10.86 0.25 -9.54
CA LEU A 371 11.77 -0.42 -8.61
C LEU A 371 11.31 -0.09 -7.18
N ARG A 372 10.89 -1.10 -6.42
CA ARG A 372 10.68 -0.98 -4.96
C ARG A 372 11.96 -1.42 -4.27
N LEU A 373 12.60 -0.51 -3.54
CA LEU A 373 13.92 -0.74 -2.93
C LEU A 373 13.93 -0.33 -1.46
N THR A 374 14.50 -1.16 -0.59
CA THR A 374 14.76 -0.80 0.81
C THR A 374 15.90 0.22 0.89
N VAL A 375 15.62 1.42 1.42
CA VAL A 375 16.56 2.56 1.44
C VAL A 375 16.97 3.05 2.83
N ALA A 376 16.14 2.77 3.85
CA ALA A 376 16.37 3.19 5.23
C ALA A 376 15.73 2.22 6.24
N LYS A 377 16.00 2.38 7.53
CA LYS A 377 15.37 1.63 8.62
C LYS A 377 14.58 2.56 9.54
N PHE A 378 13.46 2.05 10.04
CA PHE A 378 12.64 2.69 11.07
C PHE A 378 13.15 2.34 12.47
N TYR A 379 13.15 3.35 13.33
CA TYR A 379 13.48 3.26 14.75
C TYR A 379 12.30 3.83 15.55
N SER A 380 11.96 3.18 16.66
CA SER A 380 10.90 3.62 17.56
C SER A 380 11.29 4.89 18.35
N PRO A 381 10.38 5.55 19.10
CA PRO A 381 10.70 6.69 19.94
C PRO A 381 11.87 6.50 20.92
N ASN A 382 12.04 5.30 21.47
CA ASN A 382 13.16 4.92 22.33
C ASN A 382 14.42 4.48 21.57
N GLY A 383 14.43 4.56 20.24
CA GLY A 383 15.54 4.15 19.37
C GLY A 383 15.61 2.64 19.10
N ASN A 384 14.55 1.87 19.35
CA ASN A 384 14.55 0.42 19.09
C ASN A 384 14.39 0.13 17.59
N VAL A 385 15.20 -0.82 17.08
CA VAL A 385 15.07 -1.33 15.71
C VAL A 385 13.91 -2.32 15.65
N ILE A 386 12.82 -1.92 14.97
CA ILE A 386 11.63 -2.75 14.73
C ILE A 386 11.93 -3.88 13.71
N HIS A 387 12.88 -3.65 12.80
CA HIS A 387 13.18 -4.55 11.69
C HIS A 387 13.67 -5.93 12.15
N GLY A 388 12.95 -6.98 11.77
CA GLY A 388 13.24 -8.38 12.16
C GLY A 388 12.88 -8.74 13.60
N LYS A 389 12.16 -7.86 14.33
CA LYS A 389 11.71 -8.10 15.71
C LYS A 389 10.20 -7.87 15.91
N GLY A 390 9.68 -6.83 15.28
CA GLY A 390 8.34 -6.32 15.56
C GLY A 390 8.30 -5.47 16.83
N VAL A 391 7.09 -5.26 17.32
CA VAL A 391 6.73 -4.55 18.54
C VAL A 391 5.96 -5.53 19.40
N GLU A 392 6.51 -5.86 20.57
CA GLU A 392 5.90 -6.79 21.52
C GLU A 392 4.67 -6.15 22.18
N PRO A 393 3.56 -6.88 22.39
CA PRO A 393 2.42 -6.38 23.14
C PRO A 393 2.80 -6.12 24.61
N ASP A 394 2.04 -5.30 25.32
CA ASP A 394 2.18 -5.16 26.78
C ASP A 394 1.47 -6.29 27.54
N ILE A 395 0.46 -6.88 26.88
CA ILE A 395 -0.33 -8.01 27.39
C ILE A 395 -0.57 -8.96 26.22
N GLU A 396 0.19 -10.06 26.21
CA GLU A 396 0.06 -11.12 25.22
C GLU A 396 -1.28 -11.87 25.38
N VAL A 397 -2.01 -12.05 24.27
CA VAL A 397 -3.28 -12.76 24.20
C VAL A 397 -3.41 -13.42 22.83
N GLU A 398 -3.35 -14.75 22.80
CA GLU A 398 -3.49 -15.54 21.58
C GLU A 398 -4.93 -15.74 21.11
N ILE A 399 -5.10 -16.04 19.83
CA ILE A 399 -6.40 -16.43 19.24
C ILE A 399 -6.47 -17.96 19.19
N THR A 400 -7.02 -18.55 20.26
CA THR A 400 -7.05 -20.01 20.46
C THR A 400 -8.14 -20.75 19.67
N ASP A 401 -9.11 -20.04 19.10
CA ASP A 401 -10.14 -20.57 18.19
C ASP A 401 -10.29 -19.65 16.95
N PRO A 402 -9.44 -19.83 15.91
CA PRO A 402 -9.54 -19.06 14.68
C PRO A 402 -10.83 -19.32 13.87
N ALA A 403 -11.52 -20.44 14.10
CA ALA A 403 -12.71 -20.82 13.34
C ALA A 403 -13.97 -20.09 13.81
N ASN A 404 -14.03 -19.72 15.10
CA ASN A 404 -15.08 -18.89 15.70
C ASN A 404 -14.64 -17.42 15.84
N PHE A 405 -13.35 -17.09 15.68
CA PHE A 405 -12.82 -15.74 15.84
C PHE A 405 -13.55 -14.71 14.96
N LYS A 406 -13.91 -13.57 15.55
CA LYS A 406 -14.54 -12.45 14.84
C LYS A 406 -14.12 -11.09 15.39
N PRO A 407 -13.29 -10.32 14.65
CA PRO A 407 -12.89 -8.97 15.05
C PRO A 407 -14.08 -8.09 15.44
N GLY A 408 -14.04 -7.54 16.65
CA GLY A 408 -15.09 -6.64 17.12
C GLY A 408 -16.32 -7.31 17.75
N GLU A 409 -16.45 -8.64 17.80
CA GLU A 409 -17.46 -9.34 18.61
C GLU A 409 -16.79 -9.79 19.94
N PRO A 410 -16.99 -9.11 21.10
CA PRO A 410 -16.21 -9.40 22.31
C PRO A 410 -16.30 -10.84 22.83
N GLU A 411 -17.40 -11.55 22.55
CA GLU A 411 -17.58 -12.96 22.93
C GLU A 411 -16.85 -13.95 21.99
N LYS A 412 -16.23 -13.45 20.91
CA LYS A 412 -15.46 -14.20 19.90
C LYS A 412 -14.12 -13.53 19.57
N ASP A 413 -13.68 -12.61 20.42
CA ASP A 413 -12.46 -11.82 20.22
C ASP A 413 -11.77 -11.69 21.59
N PRO A 414 -10.92 -12.66 21.98
CA PRO A 414 -10.34 -12.71 23.33
C PRO A 414 -9.43 -11.51 23.60
N GLN A 415 -8.77 -10.99 22.55
CA GLN A 415 -7.92 -9.80 22.59
C GLN A 415 -8.76 -8.55 22.88
N LEU A 416 -9.86 -8.35 22.16
CA LEU A 416 -10.84 -7.28 22.45
C LEU A 416 -11.47 -7.44 23.84
N LYS A 417 -11.80 -8.66 24.26
CA LYS A 417 -12.34 -8.95 25.59
C LYS A 417 -11.36 -8.57 26.70
N LYS A 418 -10.06 -8.78 26.50
CA LYS A 418 -9.01 -8.31 27.44
C LYS A 418 -8.81 -6.79 27.37
N ALA A 419 -8.82 -6.18 26.20
CA ALA A 419 -8.76 -4.72 26.03
C ALA A 419 -9.93 -4.01 26.75
N LEU A 420 -11.15 -4.50 26.60
CA LEU A 420 -12.33 -3.97 27.29
C LEU A 420 -12.25 -4.12 28.81
N LYS A 421 -11.64 -5.20 29.33
CA LYS A 421 -11.37 -5.32 30.77
C LYS A 421 -10.40 -4.24 31.26
N ILE A 422 -9.26 -4.08 30.59
CA ILE A 422 -8.22 -3.08 30.92
C ILE A 422 -8.81 -1.67 30.97
N LEU A 423 -9.59 -1.29 29.95
CA LEU A 423 -10.22 0.03 29.85
C LEU A 423 -11.35 0.27 30.87
N ASN A 424 -11.87 -0.80 31.48
CA ASN A 424 -12.86 -0.75 32.56
C ASN A 424 -12.24 -0.94 33.96
N GLY A 425 -10.91 -1.07 34.07
CA GLY A 425 -10.21 -1.30 35.34
C GLY A 425 -10.28 -2.73 35.90
N ASN A 426 -10.47 -3.75 35.03
CA ASN A 426 -10.63 -5.17 35.37
C ASN A 426 -9.65 -6.12 34.64
#